data_AF-A0A976PVT6-F1
#
_entry.id   AF-A0A976PVT6-F1
#
_cell.length_a   1.000
_cell.length_b   1.000
_cell.length_c   1.000
_cell.angle_alpha   90.00
_cell.angle_beta   90.00
_cell.angle_gamma   90.00
#
_symmetry.space_group_name_H-M   'P 1'
#
loop_
_entity.id
_entity.type
_entity.pdbx_description
1 polymer ?
#
loop_
_entity_poly.entity_id
_entity_poly.type
_entity_poly.pdbx_seq_one_letter_code
_entity_poly.pdbx_strand_id
1 'polypeptide(L)'
;IRTTLPKAKELRPIAEKLVTQGKKDTLHARRQVNRWLPRRDLVKKVFDEIAPRFEERPGGYLRIVKLGPRQGDGAEMAMVEFVELGESVGAESEKKG
;
A
#
# COMPACT_ATOMS: atom_id res chain seq x y z
N ILE A 1 3.49 -2.87 -5.68
CA ILE A 1 4.81 -2.23 -5.97
C ILE A 1 5.94 -3.14 -5.54
N ARG A 2 7.02 -3.26 -6.32
CA ARG A 2 8.20 -4.08 -5.97
C ARG A 2 9.31 -3.19 -5.43
N THR A 3 9.83 -3.48 -4.24
CA THR A 3 10.89 -2.71 -3.57
C THR A 3 11.76 -3.63 -2.70
N THR A 4 12.74 -3.10 -1.97
CA THR A 4 13.51 -3.89 -1.00
C THR A 4 12.72 -4.14 0.28
N LEU A 5 12.96 -5.27 0.94
CA LEU A 5 12.23 -5.64 2.16
C LEU A 5 12.33 -4.58 3.28
N PRO A 6 13.49 -3.95 3.55
CA PRO A 6 13.56 -2.88 4.54
C PRO A 6 12.67 -1.68 4.17
N LYS A 7 12.74 -1.22 2.92
CA LYS A 7 11.91 -0.10 2.43
C LYS A 7 10.41 -0.42 2.49
N ALA A 8 10.04 -1.67 2.19
CA ALA A 8 8.66 -2.13 2.30
C ALA A 8 8.15 -2.05 3.75
N LYS A 9 8.97 -2.45 4.73
CA LYS A 9 8.63 -2.39 6.16
C LYS A 9 8.50 -0.94 6.65
N GLU A 10 9.38 -0.05 6.20
CA GLU A 10 9.33 1.38 6.54
C GLU A 10 8.10 2.10 5.94
N LEU A 11 7.69 1.71 4.73
CA LEU A 11 6.53 2.29 4.07
C LEU A 11 5.22 1.98 4.81
N ARG A 12 5.14 0.81 5.44
CA ARG A 12 3.91 0.29 6.07
C ARG A 12 3.23 1.27 7.04
N PRO A 13 3.89 1.78 8.11
CA PRO A 13 3.24 2.69 9.05
C PRO A 13 2.76 3.99 8.41
N ILE A 14 3.49 4.49 7.41
CA ILE A 14 3.12 5.72 6.68
C ILE A 14 1.84 5.46 5.88
N ALA A 15 1.84 4.45 5.03
CA ALA A 15 0.70 4.14 4.18
C ALA A 15 -0.54 3.74 4.99
N GLU A 16 -0.39 2.94 6.05
CA GLU A 16 -1.52 2.58 6.91
C GLU A 16 -2.15 3.80 7.59
N LYS A 17 -1.32 4.76 8.04
CA LYS A 17 -1.81 6.02 8.59
C LYS A 17 -2.57 6.84 7.56
N LEU A 18 -2.11 6.90 6.31
CA LEU A 18 -2.81 7.65 5.24
C LEU A 18 -4.19 7.05 4.93
N VAL A 19 -4.30 5.73 4.83
CA VAL A 19 -5.61 5.06 4.65
C VAL A 19 -6.51 5.33 5.85
N THR A 20 -5.99 5.24 7.07
CA THR A 20 -6.74 5.51 8.30
C THR A 20 -7.26 6.94 8.37
N GLN A 21 -6.47 7.92 7.93
CA GLN A 21 -6.92 9.32 7.83
C GLN A 21 -7.94 9.48 6.69
N GLY A 22 -7.76 8.76 5.59
CA GLY A 22 -8.71 8.71 4.47
C GLY A 22 -10.12 8.34 4.91
N LYS A 23 -10.25 7.29 5.74
CA LYS A 23 -11.55 6.81 6.25
C LYS A 23 -12.33 7.85 7.07
N LYS A 24 -11.64 8.81 7.68
CA LYS A 24 -12.30 9.87 8.46
C LYS A 24 -13.00 10.92 7.59
N ASP A 25 -12.54 11.09 6.35
CA ASP A 25 -13.03 12.07 5.37
C ASP A 25 -13.39 13.47 5.91
N THR A 26 -12.52 14.07 6.72
CA THR A 26 -12.68 15.45 7.20
C THR A 26 -11.68 16.41 6.53
N LEU A 27 -11.99 17.71 6.52
CA LEU A 27 -11.05 18.75 6.06
C LEU A 27 -9.71 18.68 6.82
N HIS A 28 -9.76 18.39 8.13
CA HIS A 28 -8.55 18.21 8.92
C HIS A 28 -7.75 17.00 8.44
N ALA A 29 -8.39 15.84 8.21
CA ALA A 29 -7.73 14.66 7.70
C ALA A 29 -7.12 14.89 6.30
N ARG A 30 -7.85 15.55 5.39
CA ARG A 30 -7.35 15.93 4.06
C ARG A 30 -6.11 16.83 4.15
N ARG A 31 -6.09 17.80 5.07
CA ARG A 31 -4.90 18.64 5.34
C ARG A 31 -3.72 17.84 5.88
N GLN A 32 -3.96 16.86 6.76
CA GLN A 32 -2.90 15.98 7.27
C GLN A 32 -2.33 15.10 6.15
N VAL A 33 -3.17 14.48 5.32
CA VAL A 33 -2.73 13.66 4.18
C VAL A 33 -1.95 14.50 3.16
N ASN A 34 -2.38 15.74 2.89
CA ASN A 34 -1.70 16.64 1.97
C ASN A 34 -0.27 17.03 2.41
N ARG A 35 0.06 16.94 3.71
CA ARG A 35 1.44 17.14 4.19
C ARG A 35 2.39 16.02 3.76
N TRP A 36 1.85 14.81 3.56
CA TRP A 36 2.61 13.63 3.13
C TRP A 36 2.57 13.45 1.61
N LEU A 37 1.42 13.73 1.00
CA LEU A 37 1.18 13.62 -0.44
C LEU A 37 0.77 15.02 -0.97
N PRO A 38 1.73 15.91 -1.29
CA PRO A 38 1.42 17.30 -1.70
C PRO A 38 0.70 17.40 -3.07
N ARG A 39 0.45 16.28 -3.72
CA ARG A 39 -0.21 16.14 -5.00
C ARG A 39 -1.72 15.95 -4.82
N ARG A 40 -2.51 16.91 -5.28
CA ARG A 40 -3.98 16.95 -5.09
C ARG A 40 -4.69 15.73 -5.65
N ASP A 41 -4.23 15.21 -6.79
CA ASP A 41 -4.73 13.98 -7.43
C ASP A 41 -4.54 12.75 -6.54
N LEU A 42 -3.38 12.64 -5.86
CA LEU A 42 -3.12 11.53 -4.95
C LEU A 42 -3.95 11.63 -3.68
N VAL A 43 -4.09 12.83 -3.11
CA VAL A 43 -4.97 13.04 -1.96
C VAL A 43 -6.39 12.63 -2.34
N LYS A 44 -6.91 13.11 -3.47
CA LYS A 44 -8.24 12.73 -3.96
C LYS A 44 -8.39 11.20 -4.06
N LYS A 45 -7.42 10.52 -4.68
CA LYS A 45 -7.43 9.06 -4.80
C LYS A 45 -7.48 8.32 -3.46
N VAL A 46 -6.79 8.83 -2.43
CA VAL A 46 -6.82 8.23 -1.09
C VAL A 46 -8.23 8.27 -0.50
N PHE A 47 -8.93 9.40 -0.60
CA PHE A 47 -10.26 9.57 0.01
C PHE A 47 -11.38 8.98 -0.86
N ASP A 48 -11.28 9.10 -2.18
CA ASP A 48 -12.38 8.78 -3.07
C ASP A 48 -12.33 7.31 -3.56
N GLU A 49 -11.14 6.69 -3.62
CA GLU A 49 -10.98 5.34 -4.18
C GLU A 49 -10.40 4.30 -3.20
N ILE A 50 -9.38 4.68 -2.42
CA ILE A 50 -8.62 3.72 -1.60
C ILE A 50 -9.30 3.51 -0.24
N ALA A 51 -9.53 4.57 0.52
CA ALA A 51 -10.04 4.49 1.89
C ALA A 51 -11.44 3.86 2.00
N PRO A 52 -12.42 4.18 1.11
CA PRO A 52 -13.76 3.60 1.19
C PRO A 52 -13.77 2.07 1.06
N ARG A 53 -12.80 1.49 0.35
CA ARG A 53 -12.70 0.02 0.22
C ARG A 53 -12.39 -0.63 1.57
N PHE A 54 -11.57 0.02 2.38
CA PHE A 54 -11.11 -0.48 3.67
C PHE A 54 -11.99 -0.03 4.85
N GLU A 55 -13.22 0.44 4.62
CA GLU A 55 -14.06 1.05 5.66
C GLU A 55 -14.35 0.10 6.82
N GLU A 56 -14.60 -1.17 6.52
CA GLU A 56 -14.90 -2.20 7.51
C GLU A 56 -13.65 -2.82 8.16
N ARG A 57 -12.46 -2.54 7.60
CA ARG A 57 -11.20 -3.15 8.05
C ARG A 57 -10.52 -2.31 9.15
N PRO A 58 -10.28 -2.86 10.36
CA PRO A 58 -9.54 -2.17 11.43
C PRO A 58 -8.02 -2.39 11.29
N GLY A 59 -7.40 -1.79 10.27
CA GLY A 59 -5.94 -1.83 10.05
C GLY A 59 -5.44 -3.00 9.20
N GLY A 60 -4.12 -3.02 8.94
CA GLY A 60 -3.52 -4.05 8.07
C GLY A 60 -4.00 -3.95 6.62
N TYR A 61 -3.99 -2.73 6.07
CA TYR A 61 -4.44 -2.45 4.68
C TYR A 61 -3.43 -2.88 3.62
N LEU A 62 -2.17 -3.10 4.02
CA LEU A 62 -1.09 -3.52 3.14
C LEU A 62 -0.68 -4.97 3.40
N ARG A 63 -0.31 -5.65 2.31
CA ARG A 63 0.35 -6.96 2.29
C ARG A 63 1.78 -6.77 1.79
N ILE A 64 2.74 -7.39 2.48
CA ILE A 64 4.14 -7.45 2.06
C ILE A 64 4.48 -8.92 1.78
N VAL A 65 4.79 -9.24 0.53
CA VAL A 65 5.18 -10.59 0.09
C VAL A 65 6.66 -10.58 -0.24
N LYS A 66 7.45 -11.49 0.35
CA LYS A 66 8.88 -11.62 0.01
C LYS A 66 9.02 -12.23 -1.38
N LEU A 67 9.93 -11.70 -2.19
CA LEU A 67 10.17 -12.14 -3.57
C LEU A 67 11.54 -12.82 -3.77
N GLY A 68 12.32 -12.98 -2.69
CA GLY A 68 13.70 -13.46 -2.76
C GLY A 68 14.72 -12.34 -3.05
N PRO A 69 16.02 -12.67 -3.10
CA PRO A 69 17.08 -11.70 -3.35
C PRO A 69 17.10 -11.23 -4.81
N ARG A 70 17.48 -9.97 -5.03
CA ARG A 70 17.67 -9.40 -6.37
C ARG A 70 18.98 -9.92 -6.98
N GLN A 71 18.93 -10.27 -8.26
CA GLN A 71 20.12 -10.64 -9.02
C GLN A 71 21.03 -9.42 -9.19
N GLY A 72 22.31 -9.57 -8.85
CA GLY A 72 23.33 -8.51 -8.92
C GLY A 72 23.81 -8.09 -7.54
N ASP A 73 22.97 -7.44 -6.75
CA ASP A 73 23.33 -6.88 -5.43
C ASP A 73 22.87 -7.74 -4.23
N GLY A 74 22.15 -8.83 -4.48
CA GLY A 74 21.66 -9.74 -3.43
C GLY A 74 20.61 -9.13 -2.50
N ALA A 75 20.09 -7.94 -2.80
CA ALA A 75 19.17 -7.25 -1.90
C ALA A 75 17.85 -8.00 -1.75
N GLU A 76 17.38 -8.23 -0.52
CA GLU A 76 16.09 -8.87 -0.28
C GLU A 76 14.94 -8.02 -0.85
N MET A 77 14.14 -8.60 -1.75
CA MET A 77 13.03 -7.92 -2.40
C MET A 77 11.68 -8.30 -1.78
N ALA A 78 10.74 -7.37 -1.87
CA ALA A 78 9.36 -7.57 -1.48
C ALA A 78 8.39 -6.87 -2.45
N MET A 79 7.23 -7.48 -2.62
CA MET A 79 6.04 -6.86 -3.23
C MET A 79 5.19 -6.26 -2.11
N VAL A 80 4.76 -5.01 -2.28
CA VAL A 80 3.83 -4.32 -1.38
C VAL A 80 2.54 -4.02 -2.13
N GLU A 81 1.42 -4.49 -1.62
CA GLU A 81 0.10 -4.38 -2.24
C GLU A 81 -0.96 -4.00 -1.22
N PHE A 82 -2.02 -3.38 -1.68
CA PHE A 82 -3.23 -3.18 -0.88
C PHE A 82 -4.05 -4.48 -0.87
N VAL A 83 -4.53 -4.88 0.31
CA VAL A 83 -5.17 -6.19 0.51
C VAL A 83 -6.45 -6.37 -0.34
N GLU A 84 -7.22 -5.30 -0.54
CA GLU A 84 -8.54 -5.31 -1.23
C GLU A 84 -8.51 -4.67 -2.61
N LEU A 85 -7.33 -4.31 -3.10
CA LEU A 85 -7.11 -3.73 -4.43
C LEU A 85 -6.28 -4.66 -5.33
N GLY A 86 -5.74 -5.76 -4.77
CA GLY A 86 -4.97 -6.74 -5.51
C GLY A 86 -5.87 -7.81 -6.12
N GLU A 87 -5.80 -7.96 -7.44
CA GLU A 87 -6.00 -9.26 -8.08
C GLU A 87 -5.01 -10.24 -7.45
N SER A 88 -5.50 -11.40 -7.02
CA SER A 88 -4.72 -12.39 -6.30
C SER A 88 -3.53 -12.87 -7.14
N VAL A 89 -2.31 -12.50 -6.72
CA VAL A 89 -1.01 -12.95 -7.28
C VAL A 89 -0.83 -14.49 -7.24
N GLY A 90 -1.76 -15.24 -6.63
CA GLY A 90 -1.78 -16.70 -6.68
C GLY A 90 -2.24 -17.31 -8.01
N ALA A 91 -2.77 -16.53 -8.96
CA ALA A 91 -3.34 -17.08 -10.21
C ALA A 91 -2.30 -17.32 -11.33
N GLU A 92 -1.10 -16.75 -11.26
CA GLU A 92 -0.10 -16.85 -12.34
C GLU A 92 1.03 -17.85 -12.08
N SER A 93 1.18 -18.36 -10.84
CA SER A 93 2.24 -19.31 -10.50
C SER A 93 1.91 -20.80 -10.77
N GLU A 94 0.71 -21.13 -11.24
CA GLU A 94 0.30 -22.53 -11.56
C GLU A 94 0.35 -22.90 -13.06
N LYS A 95 0.80 -22.00 -13.95
CA LYS A 95 0.92 -22.30 -15.40
C LYS A 95 2.37 -22.38 -15.92
N LYS A 96 3.19 -23.21 -15.26
CA LYS A 96 4.34 -23.85 -15.91
C LYS A 96 4.25 -25.35 -15.69
N GLY A 97 3.47 -25.99 -16.58
CA GLY A 97 3.68 -27.38 -16.96
C GLY A 97 4.84 -27.49 -17.94
#